data_AF-A0A8S2P3I1-F1
#
_entry.id   AF-A0A8S2P3I1-F1
#
_cell.length_a   1.000
_cell.length_b   1.000
_cell.length_c   1.000
_cell.angle_alpha   90.00
_cell.angle_beta   90.00
_cell.angle_gamma   90.00
#
_symmetry.space_group_name_H-M   'P 1'
#
loop_
_entity.id
_entity.type
_entity.pdbx_description
1 polymer ?
#
loop_
_entity_poly.entity_id
_entity_poly.type
_entity_poly.pdbx_seq_one_letter_code
_entity_poly.pdbx_strand_id
1 'polypeptide(L)'
;TLYDYVVHILPEQEIGYFSNGNGCLLSSNFSQHLSTTAPIQFKYPPDAQDEATLRYFCFPDQLDSNNNPLSLAKKSTQEYFRFTLTNMHGVRQYGYCSRFFHKRILNALCIVSPFDMIEIYEKILSTATELFLSYKENEAKTFLEEIYHHRLPNRGDTIHITTSPVGLYTLKCEYDRRKVLIDSITLLNLSTETIIKIFSSILYEQKLIFIGNELGPLTRLINTFVCLLYPFSWPHTFVPILPALMLDIVQAPTPYIIGILRSCESYLSGNDDFLSQDNSDILIVDIDHDRIRSIDDYRMNNSHRSSTDNLHYFPTPNSENSPHFQILPKIFKIELKQEISLLRKTRLSLSLDECQQRLHDVFMSIFVQSCYNYKDYFNETFQREEFLQSKQHTIELFLEWFTRTQIFGLFIRQKFEYNNANQFAITFDSACEKYLKKTNKQTPQRVTAKAVKRKSATRANKQDNRF
;
A
#
# COMPACT_ATOMS: atom_id res chain seq x y z
N THR A 1 7.20 -14.58 19.46
CA THR A 1 7.66 -15.35 18.29
C THR A 1 7.91 -14.39 17.15
N LEU A 2 8.56 -14.84 16.08
CA LEU A 2 8.92 -13.97 14.95
C LEU A 2 7.72 -13.65 14.06
N TYR A 3 6.74 -14.53 14.05
CA TYR A 3 5.47 -14.43 13.32
C TYR A 3 4.40 -15.27 14.06
N ASP A 4 3.15 -15.21 13.62
CA ASP A 4 2.04 -15.95 14.26
C ASP A 4 2.05 -17.42 13.86
N TYR A 5 2.15 -17.68 12.55
CA TYR A 5 2.31 -19.03 11.99
C TYR A 5 2.82 -18.99 10.54
N VAL A 6 3.27 -20.15 10.04
CA VAL A 6 3.70 -20.37 8.65
C VAL A 6 3.04 -21.62 8.10
N VAL A 7 2.75 -21.61 6.80
CA VAL A 7 2.10 -22.71 6.09
C VAL A 7 2.76 -22.98 4.74
N HIS A 8 2.80 -24.26 4.37
CA HIS A 8 3.10 -24.73 3.01
C HIS A 8 1.81 -25.26 2.41
N ILE A 9 1.35 -24.61 1.34
CA ILE A 9 0.06 -24.86 0.71
C ILE A 9 0.25 -25.25 -0.76
N LEU A 10 -0.54 -26.22 -1.22
CA LEU A 10 -0.72 -26.57 -2.62
C LEU A 10 -2.06 -26.01 -3.14
N PRO A 11 -2.17 -25.64 -4.44
CA PRO A 11 -3.44 -25.24 -5.02
C PRO A 11 -4.43 -26.42 -5.01
N GLU A 12 -5.73 -26.14 -5.08
CA GLU A 12 -6.77 -27.19 -5.09
C GLU A 12 -6.77 -28.05 -6.37
N GLN A 13 -6.03 -27.66 -7.41
CA GLN A 13 -6.13 -28.27 -8.75
C GLN A 13 -4.75 -28.54 -9.37
N GLU A 14 -4.69 -29.54 -10.26
CA GLU A 14 -3.50 -29.81 -11.07
C GLU A 14 -3.26 -28.72 -12.12
N ILE A 15 -1.98 -28.40 -12.35
CA ILE A 15 -1.54 -27.49 -13.41
C ILE A 15 -1.80 -28.14 -14.77
N GLY A 16 -2.60 -27.49 -15.63
CA GLY A 16 -2.77 -27.94 -17.02
C GLY A 16 -1.44 -28.06 -17.76
N TYR A 17 -1.17 -29.23 -18.37
CA TYR A 17 -0.03 -29.44 -19.26
C TYR A 17 -0.44 -29.19 -20.71
N PHE A 18 0.24 -28.27 -21.41
CA PHE A 18 0.23 -28.27 -22.87
C PHE A 18 1.17 -29.36 -23.39
N SER A 19 0.63 -30.34 -24.12
CA SER A 19 1.44 -31.20 -24.99
C SER A 19 1.85 -30.40 -26.23
N ASN A 20 3.13 -30.43 -26.57
CA ASN A 20 3.63 -29.87 -27.82
C ASN A 20 2.92 -30.52 -29.02
N GLY A 21 2.17 -29.72 -29.78
CA GLY A 21 1.58 -30.13 -31.06
C GLY A 21 0.06 -30.15 -31.05
N ASN A 22 -0.52 -29.19 -31.77
CA ASN A 22 -1.92 -29.04 -32.18
C ASN A 22 -2.95 -28.78 -31.06
N GLY A 23 -3.44 -27.54 -31.05
CA GLY A 23 -4.44 -27.02 -30.12
C GLY A 23 -5.79 -27.71 -30.20
N CYS A 24 -5.91 -28.85 -29.51
CA CYS A 24 -7.18 -29.45 -29.09
C CYS A 24 -6.99 -29.98 -27.66
N LEU A 25 -7.82 -29.49 -26.73
CA LEU A 25 -7.96 -30.09 -25.40
C LEU A 25 -8.60 -31.47 -25.59
N LEU A 26 -7.79 -32.52 -25.61
CA LEU A 26 -8.32 -33.88 -25.48
C LEU A 26 -8.67 -34.10 -24.02
N SER A 27 -9.97 -34.04 -23.72
CA SER A 27 -10.57 -34.70 -22.56
C SER A 27 -10.44 -36.22 -22.76
N SER A 28 -9.28 -36.80 -22.51
CA SER A 28 -9.12 -38.25 -22.44
C SER A 28 -8.75 -38.65 -21.02
N ASN A 29 -9.79 -39.05 -20.27
CA ASN A 29 -9.77 -40.05 -19.20
C ASN A 29 -8.60 -40.02 -18.21
N PHE A 30 -8.54 -38.97 -17.39
CA PHE A 30 -7.87 -39.01 -16.07
C PHE A 30 -8.87 -38.86 -14.92
N SER A 31 -10.05 -39.47 -15.06
CA SER A 31 -10.89 -39.82 -13.92
C SER A 31 -10.45 -41.18 -13.38
N GLN A 32 -9.42 -41.19 -12.51
CA GLN A 32 -9.14 -42.21 -11.47
C GLN A 32 -7.76 -41.98 -10.82
N HIS A 33 -7.56 -40.83 -10.17
CA HIS A 33 -6.64 -40.65 -9.03
C HIS A 33 -6.91 -39.28 -8.36
N LEU A 34 -8.18 -38.96 -8.07
CA LEU A 34 -8.51 -37.89 -7.14
C LEU A 34 -9.07 -38.48 -5.86
N SER A 35 -8.18 -38.59 -4.87
CA SER A 35 -8.46 -38.51 -3.44
C SER A 35 -7.12 -38.43 -2.70
N THR A 36 -7.04 -37.60 -1.65
CA THR A 36 -6.16 -37.76 -0.47
C THR A 36 -4.84 -36.97 -0.30
N THR A 37 -4.71 -35.69 -0.69
CA THR A 37 -3.69 -34.82 -0.05
C THR A 37 -4.34 -33.57 0.55
N ALA A 38 -4.10 -33.33 1.84
CA ALA A 38 -4.57 -32.11 2.49
C ALA A 38 -3.95 -30.90 1.78
N PRO A 39 -4.70 -29.81 1.51
CA PRO A 39 -4.15 -28.63 0.81
C PRO A 39 -2.95 -28.03 1.55
N ILE A 40 -2.88 -28.23 2.86
CA ILE A 40 -1.79 -27.80 3.72
C ILE A 40 -0.86 -28.99 3.95
N GLN A 41 0.37 -28.87 3.43
CA GLN A 41 1.41 -29.89 3.49
C GLN A 41 2.30 -29.76 4.73
N PHE A 42 2.36 -28.55 5.30
CA PHE A 42 3.08 -28.24 6.52
C PHE A 42 2.48 -26.98 7.14
N LYS A 43 2.42 -26.94 8.47
CA LYS A 43 2.09 -25.75 9.24
C LYS A 43 2.88 -25.71 10.53
N TYR A 44 3.23 -24.50 10.98
CA TYR A 44 3.86 -24.29 12.27
C TYR A 44 3.43 -22.96 12.90
N PRO A 45 3.08 -22.93 14.20
CA PRO A 45 3.01 -24.08 15.10
C PRO A 45 1.82 -25.01 14.75
N PRO A 46 1.82 -26.28 15.19
CA PRO A 46 0.80 -27.27 14.79
C PRO A 46 -0.63 -26.92 15.24
N ASP A 47 -0.80 -26.08 16.25
CA ASP A 47 -2.06 -25.63 16.82
C ASP A 47 -2.64 -24.37 16.16
N ALA A 48 -1.95 -23.78 15.17
CA ALA A 48 -2.45 -22.66 14.38
C ALA A 48 -3.84 -22.96 13.78
N GLN A 49 -4.71 -21.95 13.80
CA GLN A 49 -6.11 -21.98 13.35
C GLN A 49 -6.32 -21.03 12.15
N ASP A 50 -7.49 -21.14 11.50
CA ASP A 50 -7.98 -20.30 10.39
C ASP A 50 -7.13 -20.33 9.09
N GLU A 51 -6.21 -21.27 8.98
CA GLU A 51 -5.25 -21.38 7.89
C GLU A 51 -5.87 -21.84 6.56
N ALA A 52 -7.04 -22.48 6.62
CA ALA A 52 -7.71 -23.05 5.44
C ALA A 52 -8.10 -21.96 4.42
N THR A 53 -8.39 -20.75 4.87
CA THR A 53 -8.78 -19.63 3.98
C THR A 53 -7.59 -19.02 3.24
N LEU A 54 -6.37 -19.17 3.77
CA LEU A 54 -5.15 -18.59 3.19
C LEU A 54 -4.84 -19.11 1.80
N ARG A 55 -5.28 -20.34 1.50
CA ARG A 55 -5.12 -20.92 0.16
C ARG A 55 -5.66 -20.01 -0.95
N TYR A 56 -6.73 -19.27 -0.67
CA TYR A 56 -7.33 -18.35 -1.63
C TYR A 56 -6.45 -17.11 -1.84
N PHE A 57 -5.75 -16.66 -0.80
CA PHE A 57 -4.81 -15.54 -0.91
C PHE A 57 -3.45 -15.97 -1.49
N CYS A 58 -2.99 -17.20 -1.20
CA CYS A 58 -1.78 -17.77 -1.79
C CYS A 58 -1.94 -18.08 -3.29
N PHE A 59 -3.17 -18.40 -3.71
CA PHE A 59 -3.52 -18.66 -5.11
C PHE A 59 -4.81 -17.90 -5.48
N PRO A 60 -4.73 -16.56 -5.64
CA PRO A 60 -5.90 -15.72 -5.91
C PRO A 60 -6.48 -15.90 -7.32
N ASP A 61 -5.73 -16.57 -8.19
CA ASP A 61 -6.01 -16.89 -9.59
C ASP A 61 -6.27 -18.38 -9.83
N GLN A 62 -6.52 -19.20 -8.80
CA GLN A 62 -6.80 -20.63 -8.98
C GLN A 62 -8.26 -20.94 -9.39
N LEU A 63 -9.18 -20.05 -9.02
CA LEU A 63 -10.61 -20.19 -9.29
C LEU A 63 -11.14 -18.88 -9.84
N ASP A 64 -12.07 -18.96 -10.80
CA ASP A 64 -12.87 -17.81 -11.19
C ASP A 64 -13.97 -17.54 -10.13
N SER A 65 -14.77 -16.51 -10.36
CA SER A 65 -15.88 -16.15 -9.46
C SER A 65 -16.99 -17.19 -9.35
N ASN A 66 -17.07 -18.10 -10.32
CA ASN A 66 -18.06 -19.18 -10.37
C ASN A 66 -17.50 -20.48 -9.80
N ASN A 67 -16.35 -20.44 -9.11
CA ASN A 67 -15.59 -21.60 -8.64
C ASN A 67 -15.10 -22.52 -9.77
N ASN A 68 -14.93 -22.02 -10.99
CA ASN A 68 -14.32 -22.82 -12.04
C ASN A 68 -12.78 -22.73 -11.97
N PRO A 69 -12.09 -23.87 -12.21
CA PRO A 69 -10.66 -23.91 -12.48
C PRO A 69 -10.16 -22.80 -13.42
N LEU A 70 -9.17 -22.02 -12.98
CA LEU A 70 -8.39 -21.17 -13.88
C LEU A 70 -7.05 -21.85 -14.20
N SER A 71 -6.65 -21.80 -15.48
CA SER A 71 -5.33 -22.28 -15.89
C SER A 71 -4.27 -21.36 -15.31
N LEU A 72 -3.60 -21.84 -14.26
CA LEU A 72 -2.47 -21.15 -13.65
C LEU A 72 -1.36 -21.07 -14.72
N ALA A 73 -1.15 -19.87 -15.26
CA ALA A 73 -0.12 -19.64 -16.26
C ALA A 73 1.22 -20.13 -15.69
N LYS A 74 1.92 -21.00 -16.44
CA LYS A 74 3.26 -21.46 -16.08
C LYS A 74 4.24 -20.29 -16.14
N LYS A 75 4.31 -19.51 -15.07
CA LYS A 75 5.41 -18.60 -14.83
C LYS A 75 6.56 -19.43 -14.31
N SER A 76 7.66 -19.49 -15.05
CA SER A 76 8.86 -20.24 -14.66
C SER A 76 9.56 -19.63 -13.43
N THR A 77 9.16 -18.43 -13.03
CA THR A 77 9.80 -17.63 -11.99
C THR A 77 9.04 -17.71 -10.67
N GLN A 78 9.80 -17.69 -9.58
CA GLN A 78 9.29 -17.52 -8.23
C GLN A 78 8.64 -16.14 -8.07
N GLU A 79 7.46 -16.09 -7.45
CA GLU A 79 6.72 -14.87 -7.17
C GLU A 79 6.69 -14.60 -5.66
N TYR A 80 7.07 -13.39 -5.26
CA TYR A 80 6.89 -12.91 -3.90
C TYR A 80 5.85 -11.81 -3.87
N PHE A 81 4.92 -11.90 -2.92
CA PHE A 81 3.86 -10.92 -2.76
C PHE A 81 3.32 -10.91 -1.33
N ARG A 82 2.59 -9.84 -1.01
CA ARG A 82 1.99 -9.66 0.32
C ARG A 82 0.50 -9.34 0.22
N PHE A 83 -0.28 -9.93 1.11
CA PHE A 83 -1.68 -9.56 1.35
C PHE A 83 -1.90 -9.10 2.79
N THR A 84 -3.08 -8.53 3.03
CA THR A 84 -3.47 -8.03 4.35
C THR A 84 -4.78 -8.70 4.75
N LEU A 85 -4.78 -9.27 5.95
CA LEU A 85 -5.95 -9.81 6.62
C LEU A 85 -6.39 -8.79 7.67
N THR A 86 -7.68 -8.55 7.78
CA THR A 86 -8.23 -7.63 8.79
C THR A 86 -9.24 -8.40 9.61
N ASN A 87 -9.05 -8.44 10.92
CA ASN A 87 -10.00 -9.11 11.81
C ASN A 87 -11.21 -8.21 12.09
N MET A 88 -12.20 -8.74 12.80
CA MET A 88 -13.42 -8.02 13.16
C MET A 88 -13.21 -6.78 14.06
N HIS A 89 -12.04 -6.64 14.68
CA HIS A 89 -11.66 -5.48 15.48
C HIS A 89 -10.90 -4.42 14.66
N GLY A 90 -10.74 -4.61 13.35
CA GLY A 90 -9.99 -3.71 12.48
C GLY A 90 -8.46 -3.84 12.61
N VAL A 91 -7.97 -4.85 13.33
CA VAL A 91 -6.53 -5.12 13.46
C VAL A 91 -6.05 -5.85 12.22
N ARG A 92 -4.95 -5.36 11.64
CA ARG A 92 -4.33 -5.92 10.44
C ARG A 92 -3.28 -6.98 10.80
N GLN A 93 -3.32 -8.08 10.07
CA GLN A 93 -2.24 -9.06 9.96
C GLN A 93 -1.75 -9.11 8.51
N TYR A 94 -0.51 -9.52 8.32
CA TYR A 94 0.16 -9.48 7.02
C TYR A 94 0.53 -10.91 6.62
N GLY A 95 0.08 -11.31 5.44
CA GLY A 95 0.46 -12.58 4.82
C GLY A 95 1.56 -12.34 3.80
N TYR A 96 2.74 -12.91 4.02
CA TYR A 96 3.88 -12.87 3.12
C TYR A 96 3.96 -14.20 2.39
N CYS A 97 3.90 -14.19 1.07
CA CYS A 97 3.79 -15.40 0.29
C CYS A 97 4.92 -15.50 -0.74
N SER A 98 5.53 -16.68 -0.80
CA SER A 98 6.43 -17.07 -1.88
C SER A 98 5.81 -18.23 -2.65
N ARG A 99 5.53 -18.00 -3.93
CA ARG A 99 4.91 -18.96 -4.84
C ARG A 99 5.95 -19.44 -5.86
N PHE A 100 6.13 -20.74 -5.97
CA PHE A 100 7.21 -21.34 -6.77
C PHE A 100 6.85 -22.74 -7.27
N PHE A 101 7.53 -23.18 -8.33
CA PHE A 101 7.41 -24.55 -8.82
C PHE A 101 8.48 -25.45 -8.18
N HIS A 102 8.05 -26.56 -7.59
CA HIS A 102 8.91 -27.63 -7.09
C HIS A 102 8.37 -28.98 -7.55
N LYS A 103 9.22 -29.84 -8.14
CA LYS A 103 8.81 -31.13 -8.73
C LYS A 103 7.63 -31.00 -9.71
N ARG A 104 7.60 -29.91 -10.50
CA ARG A 104 6.50 -29.54 -11.43
C ARG A 104 5.15 -29.24 -10.77
N ILE A 105 5.09 -29.19 -9.45
CA ILE A 105 3.92 -28.79 -8.67
C ILE A 105 4.10 -27.33 -8.26
N LEU A 106 3.01 -26.55 -8.30
CA LEU A 106 3.01 -25.18 -7.81
C LEU A 106 2.84 -25.22 -6.29
N ASN A 107 3.70 -24.52 -5.58
CA ASN A 107 3.76 -24.49 -4.13
C ASN A 107 3.67 -23.04 -3.66
N ALA A 108 3.11 -22.84 -2.48
CA ALA A 108 3.18 -21.57 -1.76
C ALA A 108 3.70 -21.80 -0.34
N LEU A 109 4.72 -21.05 0.05
CA LEU A 109 5.08 -20.86 1.45
C LEU A 109 4.53 -19.51 1.89
N CYS A 110 3.76 -19.49 2.98
CA CYS A 110 3.15 -18.27 3.48
C CYS A 110 3.38 -18.09 4.99
N ILE A 111 3.97 -16.94 5.37
CA ILE A 111 4.12 -16.50 6.76
C ILE A 111 3.01 -15.49 7.06
N VAL A 112 2.30 -15.68 8.18
CA VAL A 112 1.33 -14.72 8.70
C VAL A 112 1.89 -14.08 9.96
N SER A 113 1.88 -12.75 10.02
CA SER A 113 2.49 -11.98 11.10
C SER A 113 1.70 -10.70 11.41
N PRO A 114 1.70 -10.23 12.68
CA PRO A 114 1.16 -8.92 13.03
C PRO A 114 2.14 -7.78 12.69
N PHE A 115 3.38 -8.11 12.30
CA PHE A 115 4.43 -7.14 12.03
C PHE A 115 4.55 -6.84 10.55
N ASP A 116 4.46 -5.56 10.17
CA ASP A 116 4.69 -5.13 8.80
C ASP A 116 6.20 -5.06 8.48
N MET A 117 6.80 -6.21 8.16
CA MET A 117 8.26 -6.38 8.03
C MET A 117 8.63 -7.20 6.79
N ILE A 118 8.28 -6.71 5.60
CA ILE A 118 8.43 -7.49 4.36
C ILE A 118 9.87 -7.94 4.07
N GLU A 119 10.89 -7.12 4.32
CA GLU A 119 12.28 -7.47 3.98
C GLU A 119 12.78 -8.72 4.74
N ILE A 120 12.46 -8.85 6.03
CA ILE A 120 12.86 -10.03 6.81
C ILE A 120 12.05 -11.26 6.38
N TYR A 121 10.74 -11.12 6.15
CA TYR A 121 9.91 -12.25 5.75
C TYR A 121 10.21 -12.73 4.32
N GLU A 122 10.48 -11.83 3.39
CA GLU A 122 10.98 -12.20 2.04
C GLU A 122 12.31 -12.93 2.14
N LYS A 123 13.24 -12.49 2.98
CA LYS A 123 14.52 -13.18 3.19
C LYS A 123 14.33 -14.59 3.77
N ILE A 124 13.45 -14.75 4.75
CA ILE A 124 13.10 -16.05 5.34
C ILE A 124 12.50 -16.97 4.28
N LEU A 125 11.51 -16.46 3.55
CA LEU A 125 10.83 -17.22 2.49
C LEU A 125 11.78 -17.56 1.33
N SER A 126 12.74 -16.70 0.99
CA SER A 126 13.78 -16.98 -0.02
C SER A 126 14.65 -18.12 0.41
N THR A 127 15.20 -18.07 1.63
CA THR A 127 16.01 -19.18 2.16
C THR A 127 15.23 -20.48 2.20
N ALA A 128 13.98 -20.47 2.70
CA ALA A 128 13.15 -21.66 2.72
C ALA A 128 12.86 -22.19 1.30
N THR A 129 12.53 -21.31 0.35
CA THR A 129 12.23 -21.72 -1.03
C THR A 129 13.47 -22.28 -1.73
N GLU A 130 14.65 -21.68 -1.54
CA GLU A 130 15.91 -22.20 -2.08
C GLU A 130 16.19 -23.63 -1.58
N LEU A 131 15.84 -23.95 -0.34
CA LEU A 131 15.93 -25.31 0.20
C LEU A 131 14.96 -26.27 -0.47
N PHE A 132 13.70 -25.85 -0.70
CA PHE A 132 12.76 -26.63 -1.50
C PHE A 132 13.31 -26.91 -2.91
N LEU A 133 13.79 -25.87 -3.60
CA LEU A 133 14.35 -26.00 -4.95
C LEU A 133 15.60 -26.89 -4.99
N SER A 134 16.37 -26.92 -3.89
CA SER A 134 17.53 -27.80 -3.69
C SER A 134 17.16 -29.21 -3.21
N TYR A 135 15.88 -29.60 -3.24
CA TYR A 135 15.37 -30.91 -2.80
C TYR A 135 15.60 -31.21 -1.31
N LYS A 136 15.69 -30.16 -0.48
CA LYS A 136 15.90 -30.22 0.98
C LYS A 136 14.65 -29.78 1.74
N GLU A 137 13.50 -30.33 1.38
CA GLU A 137 12.19 -29.93 1.94
C GLU A 137 12.12 -30.10 3.47
N ASN A 138 12.64 -31.20 4.02
CA ASN A 138 12.65 -31.40 5.48
C ASN A 138 13.52 -30.35 6.19
N GLU A 139 14.67 -29.99 5.60
CA GLU A 139 15.55 -28.95 6.13
C GLU A 139 14.87 -27.58 6.10
N ALA A 140 14.10 -27.29 5.04
CA ALA A 140 13.28 -26.09 4.95
C ALA A 140 12.21 -26.01 6.04
N LYS A 141 11.53 -27.14 6.32
CA LYS A 141 10.53 -27.23 7.40
C LYS A 141 11.19 -26.98 8.76
N THR A 142 12.28 -27.67 9.08
CA THR A 142 13.05 -27.43 10.31
C THR A 142 13.55 -25.99 10.42
N PHE A 143 14.04 -25.40 9.32
CA PHE A 143 14.43 -23.98 9.30
C PHE A 143 13.27 -23.05 9.70
N LEU A 144 12.07 -23.29 9.16
CA LEU A 144 10.87 -22.51 9.47
C LEU A 144 10.41 -22.73 10.92
N GLU A 145 10.49 -23.95 11.45
CA GLU A 145 10.19 -24.25 12.85
C GLU A 145 11.15 -23.55 13.81
N GLU A 146 12.47 -23.65 13.58
CA GLU A 146 13.48 -23.06 14.44
C GLU A 146 13.39 -21.53 14.47
N ILE A 147 13.23 -20.91 13.30
CA ILE A 147 13.19 -19.44 13.21
C ILE A 147 11.96 -18.83 13.90
N TYR A 148 10.85 -19.57 14.00
CA TYR A 148 9.64 -19.12 14.68
C TYR A 148 9.90 -18.66 16.13
N HIS A 149 10.80 -19.37 16.83
CA HIS A 149 11.11 -19.13 18.23
C HIS A 149 11.95 -17.87 18.47
N HIS A 150 12.53 -17.29 17.42
CA HIS A 150 13.28 -16.05 17.54
C HIS A 150 12.34 -14.85 17.77
N ARG A 151 12.87 -13.82 18.43
CA ARG A 151 12.21 -12.51 18.47
C ARG A 151 12.43 -11.78 17.14
N LEU A 152 11.59 -10.79 16.87
CA LEU A 152 11.82 -9.87 15.75
C LEU A 152 13.15 -9.12 15.94
N PRO A 153 14.12 -9.27 15.00
CA PRO A 153 15.44 -8.69 15.15
C PRO A 153 15.41 -7.16 15.02
N ASN A 154 16.33 -6.49 15.71
CA ASN A 154 16.61 -5.07 15.49
C ASN A 154 17.63 -4.90 14.36
N ARG A 155 17.77 -3.67 13.87
CA ARG A 155 18.79 -3.32 12.88
C ARG A 155 20.18 -3.68 13.40
N GLY A 156 20.93 -4.45 12.61
CA GLY A 156 22.26 -4.95 12.94
C GLY A 156 22.26 -6.33 13.61
N ASP A 157 21.12 -6.79 14.14
CA ASP A 157 21.03 -8.12 14.75
C ASP A 157 21.25 -9.19 13.68
N THR A 158 21.85 -10.31 14.10
CA THR A 158 22.07 -11.49 13.26
C THR A 158 21.42 -12.69 13.93
N ILE A 159 20.57 -13.39 13.18
CA ILE A 159 19.93 -14.63 13.61
C ILE A 159 20.70 -15.79 13.00
N HIS A 160 21.15 -16.73 13.83
CA HIS A 160 21.76 -17.98 13.40
C HIS A 160 20.77 -19.12 13.65
N ILE A 161 20.47 -19.88 12.60
CA ILE A 161 19.54 -21.01 12.64
C ILE A 161 20.33 -22.25 12.28
N THR A 162 20.30 -23.25 13.17
CA THR A 162 20.95 -24.54 12.95
C THR A 162 19.87 -25.57 12.68
N THR A 163 19.99 -26.28 11.56
CA THR A 163 19.08 -27.37 11.17
C THR A 163 19.85 -28.68 11.15
N SER A 164 19.19 -29.76 11.57
CA SER A 164 19.73 -31.11 11.43
C SER A 164 19.57 -31.58 9.98
N PRO A 165 20.58 -32.19 9.32
CA PRO A 165 21.84 -32.66 9.91
C PRO A 165 23.04 -31.68 9.84
N VAL A 166 23.04 -30.64 8.99
CA VAL A 166 24.27 -29.82 8.73
C VAL A 166 24.02 -28.32 8.46
N GLY A 167 22.77 -27.84 8.32
CA GLY A 167 22.52 -26.49 7.81
C GLY A 167 22.69 -25.38 8.85
N LEU A 168 23.66 -24.48 8.68
CA LEU A 168 23.77 -23.22 9.42
C LEU A 168 23.33 -22.06 8.52
N TYR A 169 22.21 -21.43 8.86
CA TYR A 169 21.65 -20.29 8.14
C TYR A 169 21.83 -19.01 8.94
N THR A 170 22.29 -17.96 8.28
CA THR A 170 22.54 -16.66 8.93
C THR A 170 21.68 -15.58 8.29
N LEU A 171 20.75 -15.05 9.08
CA LEU A 171 19.88 -13.95 8.69
C LEU A 171 20.32 -12.68 9.41
N LYS A 172 21.12 -11.87 8.72
CA LYS A 172 21.42 -10.52 9.15
C LYS A 172 20.26 -9.59 8.88
N CYS A 173 19.81 -8.85 9.90
CA CYS A 173 18.80 -7.81 9.80
C CYS A 173 19.48 -6.47 9.50
N GLU A 174 19.47 -6.05 8.25
CA GLU A 174 20.11 -4.80 7.83
C GLU A 174 19.13 -3.60 7.80
N TYR A 175 17.84 -3.92 7.91
CA TYR A 175 16.70 -3.03 7.81
C TYR A 175 16.54 -2.09 9.01
N ASP A 176 16.15 -0.84 8.74
CA ASP A 176 15.71 0.11 9.75
C ASP A 176 14.17 0.11 9.85
N ARG A 177 13.62 -0.37 10.97
CA ARG A 177 12.17 -0.43 11.26
C ARG A 177 11.43 0.90 11.16
N ARG A 178 12.17 2.01 11.12
CA ARG A 178 11.63 3.36 10.97
C ARG A 178 11.52 3.79 9.51
N LYS A 179 12.13 3.06 8.58
CA LYS A 179 12.12 3.37 7.16
C LYS A 179 10.83 2.84 6.53
N VAL A 180 10.12 3.74 5.88
CA VAL A 180 8.95 3.43 5.06
C VAL A 180 9.44 2.72 3.80
N LEU A 181 8.94 1.51 3.54
CA LEU A 181 9.30 0.80 2.32
C LEU A 181 8.50 1.33 1.13
N ILE A 182 9.22 1.81 0.12
CA ILE A 182 8.67 2.32 -1.13
C ILE A 182 9.26 1.48 -2.26
N ASP A 183 8.42 0.82 -3.06
CA ASP A 183 8.90 0.20 -4.30
C ASP A 183 9.04 1.28 -5.38
N SER A 184 10.19 1.94 -5.37
CA SER A 184 10.50 2.99 -6.33
C SER A 184 10.53 2.47 -7.77
N ILE A 185 10.79 1.17 -7.97
CA ILE A 185 10.90 0.60 -9.32
C ILE A 185 9.52 0.55 -9.95
N THR A 186 8.55 -0.07 -9.28
CA THR A 186 7.17 -0.16 -9.80
C THR A 186 6.50 1.21 -9.85
N LEU A 187 6.72 2.06 -8.83
CA LEU A 187 6.12 3.40 -8.81
C LEU A 187 6.59 4.25 -9.99
N LEU A 188 7.89 4.26 -10.29
CA LEU A 188 8.45 5.09 -11.36
C LEU A 188 8.15 4.58 -12.77
N ASN A 189 7.63 3.36 -12.92
CA ASN A 189 7.16 2.83 -14.20
C ASN A 189 5.81 3.41 -14.64
N LEU A 190 4.97 3.85 -13.69
CA LEU A 190 3.75 4.62 -14.02
C LEU A 190 4.11 6.02 -14.51
N SER A 191 3.24 6.69 -15.26
CA SER A 191 3.44 8.11 -15.55
C SER A 191 3.24 8.95 -14.29
N THR A 192 3.88 10.12 -14.27
CA THR A 192 3.73 11.05 -13.14
C THR A 192 2.27 11.50 -12.96
N GLU A 193 1.51 11.60 -14.05
CA GLU A 193 0.11 12.00 -13.99
C GLU A 193 -0.73 10.91 -13.31
N THR A 194 -0.52 9.64 -13.66
CA THR A 194 -1.16 8.51 -12.98
C THR A 194 -0.79 8.44 -11.51
N ILE A 195 0.49 8.60 -11.14
CA ILE A 195 0.93 8.62 -9.74
C ILE A 195 0.19 9.71 -8.94
N ILE A 196 0.13 10.93 -9.49
CA ILE A 196 -0.55 12.06 -8.83
C ILE A 196 -2.05 11.79 -8.71
N LYS A 197 -2.69 11.25 -9.74
CA LYS A 197 -4.13 10.93 -9.72
C LYS A 197 -4.45 9.86 -8.68
N ILE A 198 -3.70 8.75 -8.66
CA ILE A 198 -3.86 7.69 -7.65
C ILE A 198 -3.69 8.26 -6.24
N PHE A 199 -2.59 8.98 -6.00
CA PHE A 199 -2.34 9.55 -4.69
C PHE A 199 -3.44 10.54 -4.26
N SER A 200 -3.92 11.37 -5.18
CA SER A 200 -5.04 12.29 -4.92
C SER A 200 -6.33 11.55 -4.59
N SER A 201 -6.66 10.48 -5.31
CA SER A 201 -7.83 9.63 -5.03
C SER A 201 -7.74 8.95 -3.66
N ILE A 202 -6.55 8.52 -3.24
CA ILE A 202 -6.33 7.96 -1.90
C ILE A 202 -6.53 9.04 -0.82
N LEU A 203 -5.97 10.25 -1.00
CA LEU A 203 -6.17 11.36 -0.05
C LEU A 203 -7.64 11.76 0.10
N TYR A 204 -8.46 11.46 -0.89
CA TYR A 204 -9.90 11.74 -0.89
C TYR A 204 -10.76 10.54 -0.46
N GLU A 205 -10.12 9.44 -0.04
CA GLU A 205 -10.82 8.23 0.39
C GLU A 205 -11.76 7.70 -0.70
N GLN A 206 -11.30 7.60 -1.94
CA GLN A 206 -12.06 6.98 -3.04
C GLN A 206 -11.95 5.45 -3.04
N LYS A 207 -12.87 4.77 -3.73
CA LYS A 207 -12.84 3.33 -3.99
C LYS A 207 -11.89 3.02 -5.15
N LEU A 208 -10.79 2.33 -4.87
CA LEU A 208 -9.76 1.99 -5.85
C LEU A 208 -9.63 0.48 -6.04
N ILE A 209 -9.71 0.02 -7.28
CA ILE A 209 -9.37 -1.35 -7.68
C ILE A 209 -8.16 -1.29 -8.60
N PHE A 210 -7.04 -1.83 -8.14
CA PHE A 210 -5.82 -2.00 -8.91
C PHE A 210 -5.84 -3.33 -9.64
N ILE A 211 -5.45 -3.34 -10.90
CA ILE A 211 -5.38 -4.53 -11.75
C ILE A 211 -3.97 -4.68 -12.28
N GLY A 212 -3.37 -5.85 -12.08
CA GLY A 212 -2.03 -6.18 -12.55
C GLY A 212 -1.90 -7.60 -13.10
N ASN A 213 -0.90 -7.83 -13.94
CA ASN A 213 -0.57 -9.15 -14.50
C ASN A 213 0.27 -10.02 -13.54
N GLU A 214 0.92 -9.40 -12.56
CA GLU A 214 1.88 -10.05 -11.67
C GLU A 214 1.63 -9.67 -10.21
N LEU A 215 1.66 -10.68 -9.32
CA LEU A 215 1.34 -10.52 -7.89
C LEU A 215 2.33 -9.58 -7.17
N GLY A 216 3.62 -9.76 -7.42
CA GLY A 216 4.66 -8.97 -6.76
C GLY A 216 4.57 -7.49 -7.09
N PRO A 217 4.70 -7.07 -8.37
CA PRO A 217 4.56 -5.68 -8.77
C PRO A 217 3.25 -5.02 -8.31
N LEU A 218 2.13 -5.74 -8.43
CA LEU A 218 0.82 -5.25 -7.99
C LEU A 218 0.78 -4.94 -6.49
N THR A 219 1.11 -5.94 -5.67
CA THR A 219 1.05 -5.78 -4.21
C THR A 219 2.07 -4.75 -3.72
N ARG A 220 3.29 -4.73 -4.26
CA ARG A 220 4.32 -3.74 -3.87
C ARG A 220 3.92 -2.31 -4.22
N LEU A 221 3.33 -2.09 -5.39
CA LEU A 221 2.86 -0.77 -5.80
C LEU A 221 1.70 -0.27 -4.92
N ILE A 222 0.71 -1.13 -4.64
CA ILE A 222 -0.42 -0.79 -3.77
C ILE A 222 0.06 -0.43 -2.36
N ASN A 223 0.95 -1.26 -1.78
CA ASN A 223 1.54 -0.98 -0.46
C ASN A 223 2.37 0.32 -0.49
N THR A 224 3.08 0.60 -1.57
CA THR A 224 3.85 1.84 -1.75
C THR A 224 2.96 3.08 -1.62
N PHE A 225 1.79 3.09 -2.25
CA PHE A 225 0.89 4.24 -2.12
C PHE A 225 0.36 4.46 -0.70
N VAL A 226 0.08 3.39 0.05
CA VAL A 226 -0.32 3.51 1.47
C VAL A 226 0.85 4.00 2.32
N CYS A 227 2.06 3.52 2.06
CA CYS A 227 3.29 3.99 2.69
C CYS A 227 3.55 5.50 2.47
N LEU A 228 3.21 6.02 1.28
CA LEU A 228 3.35 7.44 0.94
C LEU A 228 2.35 8.36 1.68
N LEU A 229 1.37 7.82 2.42
CA LEU A 229 0.48 8.61 3.27
C LEU A 229 1.13 9.09 4.56
N TYR A 230 2.33 8.60 4.88
CA TYR A 230 3.05 8.96 6.09
C TYR A 230 3.05 10.48 6.36
N PRO A 231 2.67 10.95 7.56
CA PRO A 231 2.46 10.21 8.82
C PRO A 231 1.05 9.63 9.01
N PHE A 232 0.15 9.82 8.04
CA PHE A 232 -1.21 9.33 8.10
C PHE A 232 -1.27 7.84 7.77
N SER A 233 -2.42 7.23 8.04
CA SER A 233 -2.68 5.82 7.74
C SER A 233 -4.03 5.67 7.07
N TRP A 234 -4.12 4.75 6.11
CA TRP A 234 -5.39 4.39 5.48
C TRP A 234 -6.30 3.68 6.50
N PRO A 235 -7.48 4.23 6.85
CA PRO A 235 -8.33 3.67 7.90
C PRO A 235 -9.33 2.62 7.39
N HIS A 236 -9.56 2.54 6.07
CA HIS A 236 -10.60 1.69 5.49
C HIS A 236 -10.08 0.31 5.06
N THR A 237 -10.94 -0.43 4.35
CA THR A 237 -10.63 -1.73 3.76
C THR A 237 -9.38 -1.64 2.88
N PHE A 238 -8.46 -2.56 3.11
CA PHE A 238 -7.18 -2.63 2.40
C PHE A 238 -6.83 -4.08 2.13
N VAL A 239 -6.88 -4.47 0.85
CA VAL A 239 -6.62 -5.84 0.41
C VAL A 239 -5.74 -5.79 -0.85
N PRO A 240 -4.41 -5.75 -0.72
CA PRO A 240 -3.49 -5.59 -1.85
C PRO A 240 -3.57 -6.68 -2.92
N ILE A 241 -4.10 -7.83 -2.56
CA ILE A 241 -4.50 -8.86 -3.51
C ILE A 241 -5.71 -9.61 -2.95
N LEU A 242 -6.82 -9.52 -3.68
CA LEU A 242 -8.10 -10.09 -3.33
C LEU A 242 -8.36 -11.32 -4.20
N PRO A 243 -8.69 -12.47 -3.60
CA PRO A 243 -9.09 -13.66 -4.36
C PRO A 243 -10.38 -13.43 -5.14
N ALA A 244 -10.51 -14.06 -6.32
CA ALA A 244 -11.71 -13.91 -7.16
C ALA A 244 -13.02 -14.23 -6.43
N LEU A 245 -13.00 -15.22 -5.55
CA LEU A 245 -14.16 -15.66 -4.75
C LEU A 245 -14.64 -14.63 -3.72
N MET A 246 -13.83 -13.62 -3.42
CA MET A 246 -14.14 -12.60 -2.42
C MET A 246 -14.46 -11.25 -3.06
N LEU A 247 -14.69 -11.22 -4.39
CA LEU A 247 -14.89 -9.97 -5.12
C LEU A 247 -16.18 -9.24 -4.72
N ASP A 248 -17.14 -9.87 -4.07
CA ASP A 248 -18.34 -9.19 -3.53
C ASP A 248 -18.00 -8.03 -2.58
N ILE A 249 -16.82 -8.03 -1.96
CA ILE A 249 -16.36 -6.92 -1.12
C ILE A 249 -16.31 -5.58 -1.88
N VAL A 250 -16.22 -5.58 -3.22
CA VAL A 250 -16.21 -4.35 -4.00
C VAL A 250 -17.57 -3.62 -3.99
N GLN A 251 -18.64 -4.26 -3.51
CA GLN A 251 -19.93 -3.63 -3.25
C GLN A 251 -19.97 -2.84 -1.93
N ALA A 252 -18.88 -2.83 -1.16
CA ALA A 252 -18.84 -2.10 0.10
C ALA A 252 -19.10 -0.60 -0.12
N PRO A 253 -19.98 0.02 0.69
CA PRO A 253 -20.30 1.45 0.55
C PRO A 253 -19.14 2.34 1.02
N THR A 254 -18.23 1.80 1.83
CA THR A 254 -17.08 2.51 2.36
C THR A 254 -15.92 2.52 1.36
N PRO A 255 -15.01 3.50 1.46
CA PRO A 255 -13.78 3.51 0.67
C PRO A 255 -12.98 2.22 0.82
N TYR A 256 -12.22 1.85 -0.22
CA TYR A 256 -11.34 0.70 -0.17
C TYR A 256 -10.18 0.86 -1.16
N ILE A 257 -9.09 0.14 -0.88
CA ILE A 257 -8.00 -0.07 -1.83
C ILE A 257 -7.84 -1.59 -1.98
N ILE A 258 -8.13 -2.08 -3.17
CA ILE A 258 -8.14 -3.50 -3.50
C ILE A 258 -7.22 -3.74 -4.70
N GLY A 259 -6.47 -4.84 -4.70
CA GLY A 259 -5.76 -5.34 -5.87
C GLY A 259 -6.37 -6.64 -6.37
N ILE A 260 -6.46 -6.83 -7.69
CA ILE A 260 -6.86 -8.09 -8.30
C ILE A 260 -5.90 -8.44 -9.44
N LEU A 261 -5.73 -9.74 -9.70
CA LEU A 261 -5.03 -10.17 -10.90
C LEU A 261 -5.91 -9.93 -12.13
N ARG A 262 -5.27 -9.60 -13.27
CA ARG A 262 -5.96 -9.43 -14.55
C ARG A 262 -6.79 -10.65 -14.95
N SER A 263 -6.37 -11.86 -14.59
CA SER A 263 -7.16 -13.08 -14.81
C SER A 263 -8.56 -13.03 -14.18
N CYS A 264 -8.76 -12.20 -13.16
CA CYS A 264 -10.03 -12.00 -12.45
C CYS A 264 -10.83 -10.81 -12.99
N GLU A 265 -10.36 -10.13 -14.06
CA GLU A 265 -10.98 -8.93 -14.63
C GLU A 265 -12.40 -9.19 -15.16
N SER A 266 -12.69 -10.40 -15.63
CA SER A 266 -14.00 -10.79 -16.16
C SER A 266 -15.13 -10.57 -15.17
N TYR A 267 -14.87 -10.70 -13.86
CA TYR A 267 -15.85 -10.42 -12.81
C TYR A 267 -16.35 -8.98 -12.84
N LEU A 268 -15.45 -8.02 -13.09
CA LEU A 268 -15.79 -6.61 -13.11
C LEU A 268 -16.69 -6.25 -14.31
N SER A 269 -16.60 -7.06 -15.37
CA SER A 269 -17.29 -6.81 -16.65
C SER A 269 -18.56 -7.66 -16.83
N GLY A 270 -18.70 -8.79 -16.15
CA GLY A 270 -19.69 -9.83 -16.48
C GLY A 270 -20.87 -10.04 -15.52
N ASN A 271 -20.91 -9.38 -14.36
CA ASN A 271 -22.00 -9.55 -13.39
C ASN A 271 -23.05 -8.43 -13.46
N ASP A 272 -24.22 -8.78 -14.00
CA ASP A 272 -25.35 -7.86 -14.14
C ASP A 272 -25.90 -7.38 -12.78
N ASP A 273 -25.81 -8.18 -11.72
CA ASP A 273 -26.25 -7.77 -10.37
C ASP A 273 -25.42 -6.60 -9.80
N PHE A 274 -24.14 -6.51 -10.19
CA PHE A 274 -23.28 -5.37 -9.86
C PHE A 274 -23.77 -4.06 -10.51
N LEU A 275 -24.58 -4.13 -11.58
CA LEU A 275 -25.18 -2.97 -12.27
C LEU A 275 -26.35 -2.34 -11.50
N SER A 276 -26.94 -3.07 -10.55
CA SER A 276 -28.13 -2.59 -9.82
C SER A 276 -27.80 -1.60 -8.70
N GLN A 277 -26.53 -1.48 -8.31
CA GLN A 277 -26.05 -0.61 -7.24
C GLN A 277 -25.26 0.56 -7.81
N ASP A 278 -25.48 1.77 -7.28
CA ASP A 278 -24.74 3.00 -7.61
C ASP A 278 -23.25 2.87 -7.22
N ASN A 279 -22.47 2.26 -8.11
CA ASN A 279 -21.03 1.99 -7.96
C ASN A 279 -20.17 2.88 -8.88
N SER A 280 -20.73 3.97 -9.40
CA SER A 280 -20.07 4.89 -10.35
C SER A 280 -18.83 5.60 -9.78
N ASP A 281 -18.63 5.56 -8.46
CA ASP A 281 -17.51 6.17 -7.74
C ASP A 281 -16.24 5.31 -7.70
N ILE A 282 -16.27 4.09 -8.26
CA ILE A 282 -15.14 3.18 -8.31
C ILE A 282 -14.17 3.55 -9.43
N LEU A 283 -12.88 3.67 -9.09
CA LEU A 283 -11.81 3.83 -10.07
C LEU A 283 -11.01 2.55 -10.25
N ILE A 284 -10.84 2.17 -11.51
CA ILE A 284 -10.00 1.06 -11.93
C ILE A 284 -8.63 1.60 -12.33
N VAL A 285 -7.59 1.14 -11.65
CA VAL A 285 -6.19 1.48 -11.87
C VAL A 285 -5.48 0.30 -12.52
N ASP A 286 -5.21 0.41 -13.82
CA ASP A 286 -4.47 -0.58 -14.59
C ASP A 286 -2.97 -0.26 -14.53
N ILE A 287 -2.23 -1.04 -13.74
CA ILE A 287 -0.81 -0.73 -13.44
C ILE A 287 0.12 -1.08 -14.60
N ASP A 288 -0.27 -2.02 -15.45
CA ASP A 288 0.54 -2.47 -16.59
C ASP A 288 0.37 -1.55 -17.80
N HIS A 289 -0.80 -0.93 -17.94
CA HIS A 289 -1.11 -0.03 -19.05
C HIS A 289 -1.07 1.45 -18.68
N ASP A 290 -0.74 1.79 -17.43
CA ASP A 290 -0.69 3.16 -16.91
C ASP A 290 -1.99 3.95 -17.14
N ARG A 291 -3.13 3.36 -16.75
CA ARG A 291 -4.47 3.92 -17.00
C ARG A 291 -5.33 3.94 -15.76
N ILE A 292 -6.14 4.99 -15.64
CA ILE A 292 -7.19 5.11 -14.64
C ILE A 292 -8.51 5.33 -15.38
N ARG A 293 -9.54 4.56 -15.05
CA ARG A 293 -10.89 4.65 -15.62
C ARG A 293 -11.92 4.57 -14.51
N SER A 294 -13.08 5.19 -14.69
CA SER A 294 -14.25 4.81 -13.88
C SER A 294 -14.65 3.37 -14.20
N ILE A 295 -15.37 2.72 -13.30
CA ILE A 295 -15.92 1.38 -13.57
C ILE A 295 -16.84 1.39 -14.81
N ASP A 296 -17.59 2.47 -15.03
CA ASP A 296 -18.50 2.61 -16.17
C ASP A 296 -17.73 2.65 -17.50
N ASP A 297 -16.69 3.49 -17.58
CA ASP A 297 -15.81 3.57 -18.77
C ASP A 297 -15.07 2.24 -19.01
N TYR A 298 -14.73 1.54 -17.93
CA TYR A 298 -14.04 0.26 -18.01
C TYR A 298 -14.91 -0.80 -18.71
N ARG A 299 -16.20 -0.84 -18.37
CA ARG A 299 -17.18 -1.81 -18.89
C ARG A 299 -17.53 -1.59 -20.35
N MET A 300 -17.80 -0.35 -20.74
CA MET A 300 -18.17 0.00 -22.12
C MET A 300 -17.10 -0.39 -23.14
N ASN A 301 -15.82 -0.38 -22.74
CA ASN A 301 -14.72 -0.77 -23.62
C ASN A 301 -14.50 -2.28 -23.72
N ASN A 302 -15.00 -3.07 -22.77
CA ASN A 302 -14.84 -4.52 -22.74
C ASN A 302 -16.00 -5.26 -23.43
N SER A 303 -17.20 -4.66 -23.51
CA SER A 303 -18.36 -5.22 -24.21
C SER A 303 -18.25 -5.20 -25.75
N HIS A 304 -17.36 -4.39 -26.33
CA HIS A 304 -17.20 -4.24 -27.79
C HIS A 304 -16.05 -5.04 -28.42
N ARG A 305 -15.42 -5.99 -27.72
CA ARG A 305 -14.29 -6.78 -28.26
C ARG A 305 -14.66 -7.90 -29.25
N SER A 306 -15.92 -8.06 -29.62
CA SER A 306 -16.39 -9.12 -30.55
C SER A 306 -16.76 -8.64 -31.95
N SER A 307 -16.35 -7.46 -32.40
CA SER A 307 -16.55 -7.06 -33.81
C SER A 307 -15.40 -6.19 -34.29
N THR A 308 -14.68 -6.70 -35.27
CA THR A 308 -13.79 -5.92 -36.13
C THR A 308 -14.64 -4.88 -36.85
N ASP A 309 -14.61 -3.63 -36.39
CA ASP A 309 -14.64 -2.43 -37.21
C ASP A 309 -14.72 -1.18 -36.33
N ASN A 310 -13.80 -0.26 -36.58
CA ASN A 310 -13.84 1.17 -36.24
C ASN A 310 -14.26 1.56 -34.80
N LEU A 311 -13.34 2.14 -34.03
CA LEU A 311 -13.53 3.48 -33.45
C LEU A 311 -12.30 3.93 -32.65
N HIS A 312 -11.67 5.00 -33.14
CA HIS A 312 -11.15 6.04 -32.26
C HIS A 312 -12.33 6.57 -31.42
N TYR A 313 -12.54 6.00 -30.25
CA TYR A 313 -13.27 6.67 -29.17
C TYR A 313 -12.38 6.65 -27.93
N PHE A 314 -11.38 7.53 -27.97
CA PHE A 314 -10.89 8.10 -26.73
C PHE A 314 -12.07 8.85 -26.11
N PRO A 315 -12.45 8.59 -24.85
CA PRO A 315 -12.98 9.67 -24.05
C PRO A 315 -11.87 10.72 -24.01
N THR A 316 -12.18 11.88 -24.55
CA THR A 316 -11.37 13.10 -24.58
C THR A 316 -10.60 13.36 -23.27
N PRO A 317 -9.46 14.08 -23.32
CA PRO A 317 -8.65 14.49 -22.17
C PRO A 317 -9.34 15.51 -21.22
N ASN A 318 -10.67 15.49 -21.10
CA ASN A 318 -11.42 16.38 -20.22
C ASN A 318 -11.63 15.85 -18.78
N SER A 319 -11.09 14.67 -18.44
CA SER A 319 -11.10 14.18 -17.03
C SER A 319 -10.10 14.90 -16.13
N GLU A 320 -9.17 15.68 -16.69
CA GLU A 320 -8.34 16.59 -15.89
C GLU A 320 -9.19 17.64 -15.16
N ASN A 321 -10.39 17.97 -15.67
CA ASN A 321 -11.34 18.93 -15.09
C ASN A 321 -12.42 18.31 -14.20
N SER A 322 -12.38 16.99 -13.95
CA SER A 322 -13.26 16.42 -12.93
C SER A 322 -12.82 16.94 -11.56
N PRO A 323 -13.74 17.51 -10.76
CA PRO A 323 -13.42 18.08 -9.45
C PRO A 323 -12.75 17.06 -8.52
N HIS A 324 -12.96 15.76 -8.77
CA HIS A 324 -12.39 14.64 -8.02
C HIS A 324 -10.85 14.48 -8.17
N PHE A 325 -10.21 15.01 -9.23
CA PHE A 325 -8.76 14.85 -9.48
C PHE A 325 -7.96 16.17 -9.36
N GLN A 326 -8.63 17.29 -9.12
CA GLN A 326 -8.00 18.61 -9.10
C GLN A 326 -7.55 19.09 -7.71
N ILE A 327 -7.80 18.30 -6.66
CA ILE A 327 -7.72 18.79 -5.28
C ILE A 327 -6.29 18.98 -4.80
N LEU A 328 -5.33 18.16 -5.26
CA LEU A 328 -3.93 18.37 -4.88
C LEU A 328 -3.45 19.73 -5.44
N PRO A 329 -3.04 20.69 -4.59
CA PRO A 329 -2.63 22.02 -5.01
C PRO A 329 -1.57 21.98 -6.12
N LYS A 330 -1.67 22.92 -7.08
CA LYS A 330 -0.76 23.00 -8.23
C LYS A 330 0.71 23.04 -7.81
N ILE A 331 1.01 23.69 -6.68
CA ILE A 331 2.37 23.77 -6.13
C ILE A 331 2.94 22.37 -5.82
N PHE A 332 2.17 21.51 -5.15
CA PHE A 332 2.60 20.14 -4.84
C PHE A 332 2.65 19.26 -6.09
N LYS A 333 1.71 19.45 -7.04
CA LYS A 333 1.77 18.77 -8.35
C LYS A 333 3.07 19.10 -9.09
N ILE A 334 3.52 20.35 -9.06
CA ILE A 334 4.79 20.79 -9.68
C ILE A 334 5.98 20.16 -8.95
N GLU A 335 6.01 20.20 -7.63
CA GLU A 335 7.10 19.62 -6.81
C GLU A 335 7.25 18.11 -7.08
N LEU A 336 6.14 17.36 -7.04
CA LEU A 336 6.11 15.94 -7.41
C LEU A 336 6.58 15.72 -8.85
N LYS A 337 6.12 16.53 -9.80
CA LYS A 337 6.53 16.42 -11.21
C LYS A 337 8.01 16.62 -11.41
N GLN A 338 8.60 17.60 -10.73
CA GLN A 338 10.03 17.88 -10.79
C GLN A 338 10.85 16.74 -10.18
N GLU A 339 10.49 16.31 -8.97
CA GLU A 339 11.25 15.28 -8.25
C GLU A 339 11.18 13.91 -8.96
N ILE A 340 9.99 13.47 -9.36
CA ILE A 340 9.82 12.21 -10.09
C ILE A 340 10.56 12.25 -11.43
N SER A 341 10.54 13.39 -12.14
CA SER A 341 11.30 13.55 -13.39
C SER A 341 12.81 13.42 -13.15
N LEU A 342 13.32 14.03 -12.08
CA LEU A 342 14.72 13.96 -11.70
C LEU A 342 15.13 12.55 -11.30
N LEU A 343 14.32 11.86 -10.51
CA LEU A 343 14.55 10.48 -10.09
C LEU A 343 14.58 9.53 -11.30
N ARG A 344 13.69 9.68 -12.28
CA ARG A 344 13.75 8.89 -13.51
C ARG A 344 15.05 9.11 -14.29
N LYS A 345 15.53 10.36 -14.38
CA LYS A 345 16.80 10.71 -15.06
C LYS A 345 18.03 10.18 -14.33
N THR A 346 17.98 10.13 -13.00
CA THR A 346 19.12 9.75 -12.13
C THR A 346 19.02 8.32 -11.60
N ARG A 347 18.05 7.53 -12.07
CA ARG A 347 17.75 6.18 -11.54
C ARG A 347 18.93 5.22 -11.60
N LEU A 348 19.81 5.35 -12.61
CA LEU A 348 20.98 4.49 -12.78
C LEU A 348 22.17 4.90 -11.89
N SER A 349 22.19 6.14 -11.39
CA SER A 349 23.28 6.67 -10.56
C SER A 349 22.99 6.64 -9.06
N LEU A 350 21.73 6.49 -8.67
CA LEU A 350 21.30 6.47 -7.27
C LEU A 350 21.19 5.05 -6.76
N SER A 351 21.52 4.85 -5.48
CA SER A 351 21.14 3.63 -4.79
C SER A 351 19.61 3.53 -4.65
N LEU A 352 19.10 2.31 -4.50
CA LEU A 352 17.68 2.07 -4.25
C LEU A 352 17.23 2.83 -2.99
N ASP A 353 18.05 2.82 -1.94
CA ASP A 353 17.77 3.48 -0.68
C ASP A 353 17.63 5.00 -0.81
N GLU A 354 18.50 5.64 -1.58
CA GLU A 354 18.42 7.08 -1.85
C GLU A 354 17.16 7.43 -2.66
N CYS A 355 16.83 6.63 -3.67
CA CYS A 355 15.61 6.84 -4.47
C CYS A 355 14.35 6.75 -3.60
N GLN A 356 14.27 5.73 -2.74
CA GLN A 356 13.18 5.58 -1.78
C GLN A 356 13.09 6.74 -0.81
N GLN A 357 14.21 7.19 -0.24
CA GLN A 357 14.22 8.31 0.70
C GLN A 357 13.74 9.60 0.05
N ARG A 358 14.17 9.88 -1.18
CA ARG A 358 13.74 11.06 -1.93
C ARG A 358 12.24 11.03 -2.26
N LEU A 359 11.71 9.86 -2.64
CA LEU A 359 10.27 9.68 -2.81
C LEU A 359 9.51 9.88 -1.49
N HIS A 360 10.00 9.31 -0.40
CA HIS A 360 9.41 9.53 0.92
C HIS A 360 9.37 11.03 1.27
N ASP A 361 10.50 11.72 1.12
CA ASP A 361 10.65 13.12 1.52
C ASP A 361 9.75 14.05 0.71
N VAL A 362 9.63 13.86 -0.61
CA VAL A 362 8.78 14.73 -1.46
C VAL A 362 7.29 14.54 -1.19
N PHE A 363 6.84 13.31 -0.90
CA PHE A 363 5.45 13.09 -0.51
C PHE A 363 5.18 13.57 0.91
N MET A 364 6.10 13.33 1.84
CA MET A 364 6.01 13.85 3.22
C MET A 364 5.99 15.39 3.26
N SER A 365 6.70 16.05 2.32
CA SER A 365 6.73 17.52 2.23
C SER A 365 5.34 18.11 2.05
N ILE A 366 4.44 17.43 1.31
CA ILE A 366 3.05 17.86 1.09
C ILE A 366 2.34 18.03 2.43
N PHE A 367 2.45 17.03 3.30
CA PHE A 367 1.81 17.04 4.61
C PHE A 367 2.46 18.01 5.57
N VAL A 368 3.79 18.12 5.56
CA VAL A 368 4.52 19.08 6.40
C VAL A 368 4.11 20.50 6.01
N GLN A 369 4.17 20.85 4.73
CA GLN A 369 3.81 22.18 4.24
C GLN A 369 2.33 22.51 4.51
N SER A 370 1.45 21.52 4.43
CA SER A 370 0.01 21.72 4.64
C SER A 370 -0.37 21.77 6.13
N CYS A 371 0.28 20.98 6.99
CA CYS A 371 -0.18 20.71 8.35
C CYS A 371 0.81 21.12 9.46
N TYR A 372 1.94 21.79 9.18
CA TYR A 372 3.00 22.02 10.18
C TYR A 372 2.58 22.56 11.56
N ASN A 373 1.57 23.42 11.62
CA ASN A 373 1.07 24.05 12.86
C ASN A 373 -0.21 23.39 13.40
N TYR A 374 -0.53 22.16 12.99
CA TYR A 374 -1.76 21.48 13.44
C TYR A 374 -1.90 21.40 14.96
N LYS A 375 -0.78 21.32 15.69
CA LYS A 375 -0.76 21.26 17.15
C LYS A 375 -1.31 22.52 17.83
N ASP A 376 -1.17 23.67 17.19
CA ASP A 376 -1.59 24.96 17.75
C ASP A 376 -3.13 25.08 17.78
N TYR A 377 -3.83 24.21 17.05
CA TYR A 377 -5.29 24.19 16.90
C TYR A 377 -5.91 22.96 17.57
N PHE A 378 -5.18 22.34 18.51
CA PHE A 378 -5.72 21.26 19.32
C PHE A 378 -5.83 21.72 20.77
N ASN A 379 -7.05 21.66 21.32
CA ASN A 379 -7.31 21.86 22.75
C ASN A 379 -7.84 20.56 23.37
N GLU A 380 -9.14 20.48 23.65
CA GLU A 380 -9.87 19.23 23.92
C GLU A 380 -10.33 18.58 22.60
N THR A 381 -10.56 19.41 21.57
CA THR A 381 -10.93 18.98 20.22
C THR A 381 -10.11 19.74 19.19
N PHE A 382 -10.04 19.22 17.96
CA PHE A 382 -9.33 19.90 16.88
C PHE A 382 -10.19 21.05 16.32
N GLN A 383 -9.69 22.29 16.46
CA GLN A 383 -10.33 23.52 16.01
C GLN A 383 -10.16 23.68 14.48
N ARG A 384 -10.89 22.88 13.71
CA ARG A 384 -10.75 22.79 12.24
C ARG A 384 -10.87 24.14 11.54
N GLU A 385 -11.87 24.94 11.87
CA GLU A 385 -12.12 26.21 11.17
C GLU A 385 -11.02 27.24 11.43
N GLU A 386 -10.51 27.33 12.66
CA GLU A 386 -9.35 28.18 12.99
C GLU A 386 -8.09 27.71 12.28
N PHE A 387 -7.89 26.39 12.19
CA PHE A 387 -6.77 25.80 11.45
C PHE A 387 -6.84 26.12 9.95
N LEU A 388 -8.02 26.09 9.33
CA LEU A 388 -8.20 26.44 7.91
C LEU A 388 -7.94 27.93 7.67
N GLN A 389 -8.47 28.80 8.54
CA GLN A 389 -8.26 30.25 8.46
C GLN A 389 -6.80 30.68 8.59
N SER A 390 -5.95 29.83 9.20
CA SER A 390 -4.53 30.10 9.36
C SER A 390 -3.70 29.90 8.08
N LYS A 391 -4.30 29.41 6.99
CA LYS A 391 -3.57 28.84 5.84
C LYS A 391 -3.51 29.81 4.68
N GLN A 392 -2.57 29.54 3.77
CA GLN A 392 -2.53 30.23 2.50
C GLN A 392 -3.72 29.79 1.65
N HIS A 393 -4.35 30.74 0.95
CA HIS A 393 -5.50 30.50 0.08
C HIS A 393 -5.23 29.44 -1.01
N THR A 394 -3.96 29.24 -1.40
CA THR A 394 -3.53 28.25 -2.40
C THR A 394 -3.73 26.79 -1.99
N ILE A 395 -3.80 26.50 -0.69
CA ILE A 395 -3.97 25.13 -0.15
C ILE A 395 -5.28 24.97 0.65
N GLU A 396 -6.07 26.03 0.76
CA GLU A 396 -7.28 26.08 1.59
C GLU A 396 -8.31 25.04 1.15
N LEU A 397 -8.63 24.99 -0.15
CA LEU A 397 -9.56 23.98 -0.71
C LEU A 397 -9.09 22.54 -0.44
N PHE A 398 -7.79 22.29 -0.58
CA PHE A 398 -7.22 20.98 -0.28
C PHE A 398 -7.44 20.61 1.20
N LEU A 399 -7.13 21.52 2.11
CA LEU A 399 -7.30 21.29 3.53
C LEU A 399 -8.78 21.22 3.95
N GLU A 400 -9.65 21.98 3.31
CA GLU A 400 -11.09 21.94 3.58
C GLU A 400 -11.63 20.52 3.38
N TRP A 401 -11.22 19.84 2.31
CA TRP A 401 -11.57 18.46 2.05
C TRP A 401 -10.77 17.49 2.91
N PHE A 402 -9.44 17.59 2.90
CA PHE A 402 -8.57 16.63 3.57
C PHE A 402 -8.85 16.54 5.08
N THR A 403 -9.14 17.66 5.75
CA THR A 403 -9.48 17.67 7.18
C THR A 403 -10.84 17.04 7.52
N ARG A 404 -11.70 16.76 6.53
CA ARG A 404 -12.97 16.01 6.69
C ARG A 404 -12.79 14.49 6.57
N THR A 405 -11.63 14.03 6.11
CA THR A 405 -11.38 12.60 5.87
C THR A 405 -11.16 11.82 7.17
N GLN A 406 -11.44 10.51 7.14
CA GLN A 406 -11.08 9.63 8.25
C GLN A 406 -9.55 9.49 8.37
N ILE A 407 -8.80 9.57 7.27
CA ILE A 407 -7.32 9.63 7.27
C ILE A 407 -6.83 10.73 8.24
N PHE A 408 -7.33 11.96 8.08
CA PHE A 408 -6.92 13.08 8.93
C PHE A 408 -7.46 12.94 10.37
N GLY A 409 -8.73 12.56 10.50
CA GLY A 409 -9.36 12.34 11.81
C GLY A 409 -8.60 11.31 12.64
N LEU A 410 -8.24 10.16 12.04
CA LEU A 410 -7.48 9.11 12.70
C LEU A 410 -6.12 9.62 13.19
N PHE A 411 -5.42 10.42 12.38
CA PHE A 411 -4.14 11.01 12.77
C PHE A 411 -4.28 11.90 14.02
N ILE A 412 -5.27 12.80 14.06
CA ILE A 412 -5.51 13.67 15.22
C ILE A 412 -5.81 12.83 16.48
N ARG A 413 -6.69 11.83 16.38
CA ARG A 413 -7.02 10.96 17.52
C ARG A 413 -5.81 10.19 18.03
N GLN A 414 -5.03 9.60 17.12
CA GLN A 414 -3.80 8.88 17.48
C GLN A 414 -2.76 9.79 18.15
N LYS A 415 -2.69 11.06 17.73
CA LYS A 415 -1.75 12.03 18.26
C LYS A 415 -2.11 12.52 19.65
N PHE A 416 -3.38 12.80 19.91
CA PHE A 416 -3.78 13.53 21.12
C PHE A 416 -4.72 12.77 22.05
N GLU A 417 -5.56 11.86 21.53
CA GLU A 417 -6.54 11.14 22.35
C GLU A 417 -5.96 9.84 22.93
N TYR A 418 -5.22 9.08 22.13
CA TYR A 418 -4.73 7.76 22.54
C TYR A 418 -3.39 7.77 23.30
N ASN A 419 -2.81 8.95 23.57
CA ASN A 419 -1.51 9.14 24.22
C ASN A 419 -0.40 8.23 23.65
N ASN A 420 -0.53 7.86 22.37
CA ASN A 420 0.39 7.00 21.67
C ASN A 420 1.52 7.87 21.12
N ALA A 421 2.65 7.90 21.84
CA ALA A 421 3.90 8.40 21.30
C ALA A 421 4.43 7.44 20.22
N ASN A 422 3.72 7.35 19.09
CA ASN A 422 4.18 6.60 17.94
C ASN A 422 5.49 7.23 17.46
N GLN A 423 6.56 6.45 17.33
CA GLN A 423 7.86 6.97 16.90
C GLN A 423 7.78 7.69 15.54
N PHE A 424 6.89 7.21 14.67
CA PHE A 424 6.52 7.83 13.40
C PHE A 424 5.96 9.24 13.56
N ALA A 425 5.14 9.45 14.57
CA ALA A 425 4.56 10.73 14.90
C ALA A 425 5.66 11.76 15.26
N ILE A 426 6.75 11.33 15.92
CA ILE A 426 7.86 12.19 16.34
C ILE A 426 8.65 12.72 15.13
N THR A 427 8.94 11.88 14.15
CA THR A 427 9.70 12.29 12.96
C THR A 427 8.94 13.35 12.15
N PHE A 428 7.62 13.19 11.99
CA PHE A 428 6.78 14.22 11.35
C PHE A 428 6.76 15.53 12.12
N ASP A 429 6.66 15.48 13.45
CA ASP A 429 6.67 16.68 14.29
C ASP A 429 8.00 17.43 14.18
N SER A 430 9.12 16.71 14.22
CA SER A 430 10.44 17.29 13.99
C SER A 430 10.56 17.93 12.59
N ALA A 431 9.96 17.31 11.56
CA ALA A 431 9.92 17.89 10.22
C ALA A 431 9.08 19.19 10.18
N CYS A 432 7.93 19.22 10.86
CA CYS A 432 7.08 20.40 11.00
C CYS A 432 7.81 21.55 11.72
N GLU A 433 8.51 21.27 12.81
CA GLU A 433 9.31 22.27 13.53
C GLU A 433 10.46 22.84 12.68
N LYS A 434 11.14 21.97 11.94
CA LYS A 434 12.19 22.38 11.00
C LYS A 434 11.62 23.28 9.89
N TYR A 435 10.43 22.96 9.39
CA TYR A 435 9.74 23.77 8.40
C TYR A 435 9.37 25.15 8.96
N LEU A 436 8.76 25.22 10.15
CA LEU A 436 8.41 26.47 10.84
C LEU A 436 9.63 27.38 11.09
N LYS A 437 10.76 26.79 11.49
CA LYS A 437 12.02 27.54 11.66
C LYS A 437 12.54 28.14 10.35
N LYS A 438 12.30 27.48 9.21
CA LYS A 438 12.71 27.99 7.89
C LYS A 438 11.79 29.12 7.42
N THR A 439 10.48 28.97 7.56
CA THR A 439 9.51 30.00 7.15
C THR A 439 9.66 31.28 7.98
N ASN A 440 9.90 31.17 9.30
CA ASN A 440 10.16 32.31 10.18
C ASN A 440 11.50 33.02 9.91
N LYS A 441 12.48 32.34 9.32
CA LYS A 441 13.74 32.97 8.87
C LYS A 441 13.59 33.72 7.54
N GLN A 442 12.67 33.27 6.69
CA GLN A 442 12.38 33.90 5.38
C GLN A 442 11.41 35.09 5.49
N THR A 443 10.68 35.21 6.61
CA THR A 443 9.92 36.41 6.96
C THR A 443 10.63 37.16 8.09
N PRO A 444 11.42 38.22 7.81
CA PRO A 444 11.82 39.13 8.87
C PRO A 444 10.55 39.65 9.53
N GLN A 445 10.52 39.66 10.86
CA GLN A 445 9.47 40.28 11.65
C GLN A 445 9.06 41.62 11.00
N ARG A 446 7.90 41.65 10.34
CA ARG A 446 7.11 42.88 10.26
C ARG A 446 6.61 43.08 11.67
N VAL A 447 7.46 43.67 12.52
CA VAL A 447 7.04 44.26 13.78
C VAL A 447 5.93 45.22 13.41
N THR A 448 4.71 44.82 13.72
CA THR A 448 3.53 45.66 13.64
C THR A 448 3.78 46.83 14.58
N ALA A 449 4.17 47.96 14.01
CA ALA A 449 4.12 49.26 14.67
C ALA A 449 2.64 49.58 14.93
N LYS A 450 2.09 49.06 16.04
CA LYS A 450 0.84 49.50 16.66
C LYS A 450 0.65 48.82 18.02
N ALA A 451 1.39 49.29 19.01
CA ALA A 451 1.00 49.19 20.41
C ALA A 451 1.53 50.39 21.21
N VAL A 452 0.59 51.31 21.50
CA VAL A 452 0.51 52.12 22.72
C VAL A 452 1.60 53.19 22.96
N LYS A 453 1.41 54.36 22.34
CA LYS A 453 1.70 55.63 23.03
C LYS A 453 0.67 55.78 24.15
N ARG A 454 1.04 55.51 25.41
CA ARG A 454 0.38 56.09 26.59
C ARG A 454 1.26 55.97 27.83
N LYS A 455 1.51 57.15 28.43
CA LYS A 455 1.97 57.44 29.81
C LYS A 455 3.49 57.45 30.09
N SER A 456 4.05 58.65 30.02
CA SER A 456 4.83 59.23 31.13
C SER A 456 4.95 60.74 30.95
N ALA A 457 3.87 61.47 31.25
CA ALA A 457 3.89 62.92 31.44
C ALA A 457 2.92 63.26 32.57
N THR A 458 3.37 63.10 33.81
CA THR A 458 2.77 63.80 34.95
C THR A 458 3.77 63.85 36.11
N ARG A 459 4.19 65.09 36.40
CA ARG A 459 4.72 65.67 37.65
C ARG A 459 6.15 66.20 37.58
N ALA A 460 6.24 67.49 37.25
CA ALA A 460 6.93 68.48 38.08
C ALA A 460 6.62 69.90 37.55
N ASN A 461 5.40 70.39 37.78
CA ASN A 461 5.16 71.83 37.88
C ASN A 461 5.11 72.15 39.37
N LYS A 462 6.22 72.67 39.91
CA LYS A 462 6.22 73.43 41.15
C LYS A 462 5.99 74.88 40.74
N GLN A 463 4.83 75.40 41.15
CA GLN A 463 4.48 76.82 41.07
C GLN A 463 5.46 77.67 41.87
N ASP A 464 5.77 78.82 41.27
CA ASP A 464 5.96 80.15 41.84
C ASP A 464 6.13 80.29 43.36
N ASN A 465 7.19 81.02 43.73
CA ASN A 465 7.05 82.10 44.70
C ASN A 465 7.93 83.29 44.28
N ARG A 466 7.28 84.44 44.08
CA ARG A 466 7.87 85.78 44.07
C ARG A 466 8.38 86.10 45.48
N PHE A 467 9.63 86.54 45.59
CA PHE A 467 10.10 87.82 46.14
C PHE A 467 11.62 87.76 46.34
#